data_AF-F8PQB7-F1
#
_entry.id   AF-F8PQB7-F1
#
_cell.length_a   1.000
_cell.length_b   1.000
_cell.length_c   1.000
_cell.angle_alpha   90.00
_cell.angle_beta   90.00
_cell.angle_gamma   90.00
#
_symmetry.space_group_name_H-M   'P 1'
#
loop_
_entity.id
_entity.type
_entity.pdbx_description
1 polymer ?
#
loop_
_entity_poly.entity_id
_entity_poly.type
_entity_poly.pdbx_seq_one_letter_code
_entity_poly.pdbx_strand_id
1 'polypeptide(L)'
;PENFSGDKKKYRAFRESLLLHFKDDAAYFNDDRKKISFVLSFMKEGEAAAFRTDWLENRVDAQQLGFNIMRTYGSWPYFADKMEERFKDSFEKETAKNEILTLKQGNETTQAFFERFEEKKRWAGYTNQMNEEFLISLLRRNMNKPLVDRVIYGGHIPKDYQEWKKELIRMDYIWR
;
A
#
# COMPACT_ATOMS: atom_id res chain seq x y z
N PRO A 1 -16.70 3.41 -3.57
CA PRO A 1 -16.14 2.16 -3.01
C PRO A 1 -17.19 1.04 -2.94
N GLU A 2 -16.76 -0.22 -2.92
CA GLU A 2 -17.61 -1.35 -2.51
C GLU A 2 -17.89 -1.30 -1.00
N ASN A 3 -18.91 -2.05 -0.55
CA ASN A 3 -19.14 -2.20 0.89
C ASN A 3 -17.94 -2.90 1.54
N PHE A 4 -17.53 -2.42 2.70
CA PHE A 4 -16.41 -2.98 3.46
C PHE A 4 -16.96 -3.77 4.65
N SER A 5 -16.56 -5.04 4.74
CA SER A 5 -16.99 -5.97 5.80
C SER A 5 -16.05 -5.96 7.02
N GLY A 6 -14.87 -5.34 6.92
CA GLY A 6 -13.81 -5.42 7.92
C GLY A 6 -12.66 -6.36 7.56
N ASP A 7 -12.73 -7.05 6.41
CA ASP A 7 -11.65 -7.92 5.92
C ASP A 7 -10.34 -7.11 5.74
N LYS A 8 -9.36 -7.37 6.61
CA LYS A 8 -8.07 -6.67 6.62
C LYS A 8 -7.34 -6.73 5.29
N LYS A 9 -7.48 -7.84 4.53
CA LYS A 9 -6.86 -7.98 3.19
C LYS A 9 -7.46 -7.05 2.14
N LYS A 10 -8.71 -6.62 2.35
CA LYS A 10 -9.44 -5.68 1.47
C LYS A 10 -9.35 -4.23 1.95
N TYR A 11 -8.88 -4.01 3.19
CA TYR A 11 -8.86 -2.68 3.80
C TYR A 11 -8.07 -1.67 2.98
N ARG A 12 -6.94 -2.08 2.41
CA ARG A 12 -6.14 -1.21 1.57
C ARG A 12 -6.88 -0.76 0.31
N ALA A 13 -7.45 -1.71 -0.45
CA ALA A 13 -8.20 -1.39 -1.66
C ALA A 13 -9.40 -0.48 -1.36
N PHE A 14 -10.06 -0.72 -0.23
CA PHE A 14 -11.10 0.16 0.29
C PHE A 14 -10.57 1.59 0.56
N ARG A 15 -9.44 1.73 1.27
CA ARG A 15 -8.81 3.03 1.55
C ARG A 15 -8.39 3.78 0.29
N GLU A 16 -7.81 3.08 -0.68
CA GLU A 16 -7.43 3.66 -1.98
C GLU A 16 -8.66 4.18 -2.73
N SER A 17 -9.77 3.43 -2.73
CA SER A 17 -11.04 3.89 -3.30
C SER A 17 -11.60 5.12 -2.57
N LEU A 18 -11.53 5.17 -1.24
CA LEU A 18 -11.93 6.36 -0.46
C LEU A 18 -11.12 7.60 -0.85
N LEU A 19 -9.80 7.47 -0.96
CA LEU A 19 -8.93 8.58 -1.34
C LEU A 19 -9.23 9.12 -2.74
N LEU A 20 -9.64 8.26 -3.68
CA LEU A 20 -10.09 8.69 -5.00
C LEU A 20 -11.35 9.55 -4.91
N HIS A 21 -12.37 9.11 -4.16
CA HIS A 21 -13.60 9.90 -3.97
C HIS A 21 -13.34 11.25 -3.27
N PHE A 22 -12.46 11.29 -2.27
CA PHE A 22 -12.13 12.54 -1.59
C PHE A 22 -11.39 13.54 -2.47
N LYS A 23 -10.62 13.05 -3.44
CA LYS A 23 -9.93 13.91 -4.42
C LYS A 23 -10.86 14.38 -5.53
N ASP A 24 -11.78 13.52 -5.95
CA ASP A 24 -12.74 13.82 -7.02
C ASP A 24 -13.67 14.99 -6.66
N ASP A 25 -14.18 15.02 -5.41
CA ASP A 25 -14.99 16.13 -4.89
C ASP A 25 -14.36 16.77 -3.65
N ALA A 26 -13.19 17.37 -3.84
CA ALA A 26 -12.45 18.02 -2.75
C ALA A 26 -13.24 19.14 -2.05
N ALA A 27 -14.16 19.81 -2.75
CA ALA A 27 -14.99 20.87 -2.17
C ALA A 27 -16.03 20.28 -1.19
N TYR A 28 -16.73 19.22 -1.59
CA TYR A 28 -17.67 18.53 -0.70
C TYR A 28 -16.94 17.89 0.49
N PHE A 29 -15.80 17.23 0.24
CA PHE A 29 -15.02 16.55 1.25
C PHE A 29 -14.06 17.44 2.03
N ASN A 30 -14.23 18.77 2.03
CA ASN A 30 -13.44 19.65 2.90
C ASN A 30 -13.87 19.55 4.38
N ASP A 31 -15.08 19.04 4.67
CA ASP A 31 -15.56 18.78 6.03
C ASP A 31 -15.23 17.34 6.45
N ASP A 32 -14.45 17.19 7.51
CA ASP A 32 -14.07 15.89 8.06
C ASP A 32 -15.28 15.05 8.47
N ARG A 33 -16.37 15.66 8.95
CA ARG A 33 -17.59 14.93 9.30
C ARG A 33 -18.23 14.31 8.07
N LYS A 34 -18.20 15.00 6.92
CA LYS A 34 -18.70 14.45 5.66
C LYS A 34 -17.85 13.28 5.17
N LYS A 35 -16.51 13.34 5.33
CA LYS A 35 -15.63 12.19 5.05
C LYS A 35 -15.99 11.01 5.94
N ILE A 36 -16.08 11.23 7.25
CA ILE A 36 -16.40 10.18 8.23
C ILE A 36 -17.75 9.54 7.91
N SER A 37 -18.81 10.33 7.74
CA SER A 37 -20.14 9.81 7.39
C SER A 37 -20.14 9.04 6.07
N PHE A 38 -19.40 9.51 5.08
CA PHE A 38 -19.24 8.81 3.81
C PHE A 38 -18.60 7.43 4.01
N VAL A 39 -17.50 7.33 4.74
CA VAL A 39 -16.85 6.03 5.03
C VAL A 39 -17.79 5.08 5.77
N LEU A 40 -18.43 5.57 6.84
CA LEU A 40 -19.35 4.77 7.67
C LEU A 40 -20.52 4.20 6.86
N SER A 41 -20.95 4.89 5.79
CA SER A 41 -22.04 4.42 4.92
C SER A 41 -21.72 3.12 4.16
N PHE A 42 -20.44 2.79 3.96
CA PHE A 42 -19.99 1.56 3.30
C PHE A 42 -19.76 0.39 4.28
N MET A 43 -19.84 0.64 5.58
CA MET A 43 -19.57 -0.36 6.63
C MET A 43 -20.86 -1.04 7.08
N LYS A 44 -21.42 -1.88 6.21
CA LYS A 44 -22.78 -2.42 6.38
C LYS A 44 -22.84 -3.80 7.02
N GLU A 45 -21.74 -4.54 7.03
CA GLU A 45 -21.67 -5.90 7.51
C GLU A 45 -20.35 -6.20 8.23
N GLY A 46 -20.30 -7.35 8.90
CA GLY A 46 -19.10 -7.87 9.54
C GLY A 46 -18.52 -6.97 10.63
N GLU A 47 -17.20 -7.03 10.78
CA GLU A 47 -16.44 -6.27 11.78
C GLU A 47 -16.49 -4.76 11.52
N ALA A 48 -16.62 -4.36 10.25
CA ALA A 48 -16.81 -2.95 9.89
C ALA A 48 -18.15 -2.39 10.37
N ALA A 49 -19.25 -3.16 10.28
CA ALA A 49 -20.52 -2.74 10.86
C ALA A 49 -20.45 -2.55 12.37
N ALA A 50 -19.76 -3.46 13.07
CA ALA A 50 -19.54 -3.35 14.51
C ALA A 50 -18.74 -2.07 14.85
N PHE A 51 -17.65 -1.80 14.12
CA PHE A 51 -16.88 -0.57 14.26
C PHE A 51 -17.71 0.68 14.00
N ARG A 52 -18.57 0.67 12.98
CA ARG A 52 -19.49 1.78 12.70
C ARG A 52 -20.44 2.04 13.86
N THR A 53 -21.05 0.99 14.42
CA THR A 53 -21.97 1.11 15.56
C THR A 53 -21.24 1.69 16.76
N ASP A 54 -20.10 1.11 17.13
CA ASP A 54 -19.25 1.60 18.24
C ASP A 54 -18.83 3.07 18.05
N TRP A 55 -18.46 3.46 16.82
CA TRP A 55 -18.11 4.84 16.52
C TRP A 55 -19.27 5.83 16.75
N LEU A 56 -20.48 5.44 16.37
CA LEU A 56 -21.67 6.28 16.50
C LEU A 56 -22.11 6.38 17.96
N GLU A 57 -22.10 5.28 18.71
CA GLU A 57 -22.46 5.23 20.13
C GLU A 57 -21.48 6.06 20.97
N ASN A 58 -20.17 5.81 20.83
CA ASN A 58 -19.16 6.55 21.57
C ASN A 58 -19.17 8.05 21.25
N ARG A 59 -19.55 8.45 20.03
CA ARG A 59 -19.73 9.86 19.68
C ARG A 59 -20.90 10.49 20.44
N VAL A 60 -22.03 9.77 20.57
CA VAL A 60 -23.20 10.25 21.32
C VAL A 60 -22.84 10.41 22.79
N ASP A 61 -22.19 9.40 23.39
CA ASP A 61 -21.77 9.44 24.79
C ASP A 61 -20.78 10.59 25.04
N ALA A 62 -19.78 10.76 24.16
CA ALA A 62 -18.83 11.85 24.28
C ALA A 62 -19.49 13.23 24.23
N GLN A 63 -20.54 13.38 23.40
CA GLN A 63 -21.30 14.61 23.31
C GLN A 63 -22.14 14.86 24.58
N GLN A 64 -22.77 13.81 25.15
CA GLN A 64 -23.53 13.91 26.39
C GLN A 64 -22.64 14.28 27.59
N LEU A 65 -21.41 13.77 27.61
CA LEU A 65 -20.41 14.06 28.64
C LEU A 65 -19.68 15.41 28.45
N GLY A 66 -20.04 16.17 27.41
CA GLY A 66 -19.47 17.50 27.15
C GLY A 66 -18.03 17.48 26.63
N PHE A 67 -17.53 16.34 26.13
CA PHE A 67 -16.19 16.27 25.56
C PHE A 67 -16.10 17.03 24.23
N ASN A 68 -14.89 17.54 23.92
CA ASN A 68 -14.63 18.20 22.66
C ASN A 68 -14.57 17.19 21.49
N ILE A 69 -15.74 16.94 20.89
CA ILE A 69 -15.89 16.02 19.75
C ILE A 69 -15.14 16.47 18.49
N MET A 70 -14.80 17.76 18.34
CA MET A 70 -14.12 18.25 17.13
C MET A 70 -12.70 17.68 17.00
N ARG A 71 -12.05 17.37 18.13
CA ARG A 71 -10.71 16.76 18.13
C ARG A 71 -10.72 15.23 18.10
N THR A 72 -11.87 14.61 18.37
CA THR A 72 -12.02 13.15 18.40
C THR A 72 -12.99 12.71 17.29
N TYR A 73 -14.25 12.43 17.63
CA TYR A 73 -15.24 11.79 16.74
C TYR A 73 -15.66 12.64 15.52
N GLY A 74 -15.26 13.91 15.46
CA GLY A 74 -15.43 14.81 14.32
C GLY A 74 -14.16 15.08 13.51
N SER A 75 -13.01 14.52 13.92
CA SER A 75 -11.70 14.73 13.29
C SER A 75 -11.36 13.59 12.33
N TRP A 76 -11.09 13.91 11.06
CA TRP A 76 -10.68 12.90 10.09
C TRP A 76 -9.36 12.22 10.46
N PRO A 77 -8.30 12.95 10.89
CA PRO A 77 -7.08 12.30 11.35
C PRO A 77 -7.31 11.27 12.47
N TYR A 78 -8.15 11.60 13.45
CA TYR A 78 -8.46 10.69 14.56
C TYR A 78 -9.23 9.45 14.07
N PHE A 79 -10.25 9.65 13.21
CA PHE A 79 -10.98 8.54 12.61
C PHE A 79 -10.10 7.63 11.75
N ALA A 80 -9.27 8.21 10.88
CA ALA A 80 -8.37 7.47 10.02
C ALA A 80 -7.35 6.65 10.81
N ASP A 81 -6.86 7.17 11.95
CA ASP A 81 -5.98 6.44 12.85
C ASP A 81 -6.68 5.22 13.47
N LYS A 82 -7.93 5.37 13.96
CA LYS A 82 -8.72 4.25 14.47
C LYS A 82 -9.05 3.20 13.42
N MET A 83 -9.29 3.63 12.20
CA MET A 83 -9.43 2.74 11.05
C MET A 83 -8.15 1.94 10.78
N GLU A 84 -6.99 2.58 10.80
CA GLU A 84 -5.70 1.90 10.64
C GLU A 84 -5.41 0.93 11.79
N GLU A 85 -5.62 1.33 13.04
CA GLU A 85 -5.46 0.44 14.21
C GLU A 85 -6.33 -0.82 14.08
N ARG A 86 -7.58 -0.66 13.63
CA ARG A 86 -8.55 -1.76 13.59
C ARG A 86 -8.36 -2.70 12.40
N PHE A 87 -8.18 -2.13 11.21
CA PHE A 87 -8.32 -2.85 9.95
C PHE A 87 -7.04 -3.02 9.14
N LYS A 88 -5.96 -2.30 9.48
CA LYS A 88 -4.68 -2.52 8.81
C LYS A 88 -4.18 -3.92 9.12
N ASP A 89 -3.84 -4.66 8.08
CA ASP A 89 -3.15 -5.93 8.27
C ASP A 89 -1.69 -5.66 8.70
N SER A 90 -1.37 -5.96 9.96
CA SER A 90 -0.01 -5.88 10.48
C SER A 90 0.94 -6.86 9.79
N PHE A 91 0.41 -7.95 9.23
CA PHE A 91 1.17 -8.96 8.51
C PHE A 91 1.38 -8.62 7.04
N GLU A 92 0.61 -7.70 6.43
CA GLU A 92 0.79 -7.34 5.01
C GLU A 92 2.21 -6.87 4.71
N LYS A 93 2.77 -6.03 5.59
CA LYS A 93 4.15 -5.54 5.45
C LYS A 93 5.16 -6.68 5.57
N GLU A 94 4.99 -7.55 6.55
CA GLU A 94 5.93 -8.65 6.81
C GLU A 94 5.85 -9.74 5.74
N THR A 95 4.64 -10.08 5.30
CA THR A 95 4.39 -10.93 4.14
C THR A 95 5.05 -10.35 2.89
N ALA A 96 4.90 -9.06 2.61
CA ALA A 96 5.54 -8.43 1.47
C ALA A 96 7.08 -8.47 1.55
N LYS A 97 7.67 -8.32 2.74
CA LYS A 97 9.12 -8.53 2.94
C LYS A 97 9.53 -9.96 2.62
N ASN A 98 8.78 -10.96 3.08
CA ASN A 98 9.09 -12.36 2.80
C ASN A 98 8.92 -12.71 1.31
N GLU A 99 7.88 -12.17 0.68
CA GLU A 99 7.60 -12.37 -0.74
C GLU A 99 8.67 -11.72 -1.62
N ILE A 100 9.09 -10.48 -1.36
CA ILE A 100 10.15 -9.85 -2.16
C ILE A 100 11.50 -10.57 -2.02
N LEU A 101 11.77 -11.18 -0.86
CA LEU A 101 12.97 -11.99 -0.65
C LEU A 101 12.98 -13.25 -1.52
N THR A 102 11.83 -13.88 -1.69
CA THR A 102 11.69 -15.18 -2.38
C THR A 102 11.24 -15.05 -3.83
N LEU A 103 10.83 -13.85 -4.27
CA LEU A 103 10.39 -13.59 -5.65
C LEU A 103 11.43 -14.03 -6.67
N LYS A 104 11.00 -14.73 -7.72
CA LYS A 104 11.84 -15.13 -8.85
C LYS A 104 11.25 -14.66 -10.17
N GLN A 105 12.11 -14.26 -11.11
CA GLN A 105 11.72 -13.93 -12.48
C GLN A 105 11.17 -15.18 -13.21
N GLY A 106 11.87 -16.31 -13.13
CA GLY A 106 11.46 -17.53 -13.83
C GLY A 106 11.37 -17.30 -15.34
N ASN A 107 10.23 -17.70 -15.93
CA ASN A 107 9.99 -17.59 -17.37
C ASN A 107 9.36 -16.25 -17.79
N GLU A 108 9.07 -15.37 -16.84
CA GLU A 108 8.43 -14.08 -17.11
C GLU A 108 9.38 -13.10 -17.82
N THR A 109 8.80 -12.13 -18.52
CA THR A 109 9.55 -10.98 -19.02
C THR A 109 10.13 -10.20 -17.84
N THR A 110 11.25 -9.52 -18.08
CA THR A 110 11.86 -8.65 -17.07
C THR A 110 10.90 -7.54 -16.64
N GLN A 111 10.08 -7.04 -17.56
CA GLN A 111 9.05 -6.04 -17.26
C GLN A 111 7.99 -6.57 -16.28
N ALA A 112 7.43 -7.76 -16.54
CA ALA A 112 6.43 -8.38 -15.66
C ALA A 112 7.02 -8.70 -14.27
N PHE A 113 8.28 -9.13 -14.21
CA PHE A 113 8.99 -9.28 -12.93
C PHE A 113 9.08 -7.96 -12.18
N PHE A 114 9.47 -6.85 -12.84
CA PHE A 114 9.59 -5.55 -12.20
C PHE A 114 8.25 -4.98 -11.72
N GLU A 115 7.15 -5.25 -12.42
CA GLU A 115 5.80 -4.87 -11.96
C GLU A 115 5.51 -5.49 -10.58
N ARG A 116 5.72 -6.80 -10.44
CA ARG A 116 5.55 -7.52 -9.16
C ARG A 116 6.58 -7.08 -8.12
N PHE A 117 7.85 -6.92 -8.51
CA PHE A 117 8.92 -6.53 -7.59
C PHE A 117 8.68 -5.14 -6.98
N GLU A 118 8.27 -4.16 -7.78
CA GLU A 118 7.99 -2.80 -7.32
C GLU A 118 6.75 -2.72 -6.45
N GLU A 119 5.75 -3.55 -6.74
CA GLU A 119 4.60 -3.74 -5.88
C GLU A 119 5.03 -4.25 -4.49
N LYS A 120 5.74 -5.38 -4.42
CA LYS A 120 6.20 -5.95 -3.14
C LYS A 120 7.16 -5.02 -2.40
N LYS A 121 8.04 -4.33 -3.10
CA LYS A 121 8.95 -3.31 -2.55
C LYS A 121 8.16 -2.20 -1.84
N ARG A 122 7.13 -1.67 -2.50
CA ARG A 122 6.25 -0.65 -1.91
C ARG A 122 5.52 -1.17 -0.68
N TRP A 123 5.04 -2.40 -0.73
CA TRP A 123 4.26 -3.01 0.36
C TRP A 123 5.14 -3.33 1.58
N ALA A 124 6.38 -3.76 1.35
CA ALA A 124 7.38 -3.96 2.37
C ALA A 124 7.87 -2.63 3.01
N GLY A 125 7.54 -1.49 2.38
CA GLY A 125 7.97 -0.16 2.80
C GLY A 125 9.44 0.14 2.48
N TYR A 126 10.01 -0.52 1.46
CA TYR A 126 11.36 -0.27 1.00
C TYR A 126 11.39 0.90 0.02
N THR A 127 12.39 1.77 0.18
CA THR A 127 12.62 2.92 -0.72
C THR A 127 14.00 2.82 -1.35
N ASN A 128 14.19 3.43 -2.52
CA ASN A 128 15.53 3.49 -3.12
C ASN A 128 16.48 4.23 -2.18
N GLN A 129 16.07 5.36 -1.61
CA GLN A 129 16.92 6.17 -0.74
C GLN A 129 17.43 5.41 0.50
N MET A 130 16.59 4.60 1.14
CA MET A 130 16.96 3.91 2.38
C MET A 130 17.45 2.48 2.18
N ASN A 131 17.16 1.86 1.03
CA ASN A 131 17.34 0.42 0.83
C ASN A 131 18.00 0.06 -0.51
N GLU A 132 18.67 0.98 -1.19
CA GLU A 132 19.21 0.77 -2.55
C GLU A 132 20.07 -0.49 -2.68
N GLU A 133 21.13 -0.61 -1.88
CA GLU A 133 22.06 -1.74 -1.96
C GLU A 133 21.34 -3.08 -1.73
N PHE A 134 20.45 -3.11 -0.75
CA PHE A 134 19.61 -4.28 -0.47
C PHE A 134 18.73 -4.61 -1.67
N LEU A 135 18.04 -3.63 -2.26
CA LEU A 135 17.18 -3.84 -3.43
C LEU A 135 17.98 -4.32 -4.63
N ILE A 136 19.17 -3.77 -4.89
CA ILE A 136 20.08 -4.24 -5.96
C ILE A 136 20.52 -5.69 -5.69
N SER A 137 20.84 -6.04 -4.44
CA SER A 137 21.18 -7.42 -4.08
C SER A 137 20.03 -8.40 -4.34
N LEU A 138 18.78 -7.97 -4.11
CA LEU A 138 17.60 -8.75 -4.44
C LEU A 138 17.45 -8.92 -5.94
N LEU A 139 17.61 -7.86 -6.75
CA LEU A 139 17.55 -7.98 -8.21
C LEU A 139 18.54 -9.01 -8.73
N ARG A 140 19.80 -8.93 -8.28
CA ARG A 140 20.86 -9.87 -8.68
C ARG A 140 20.54 -11.33 -8.31
N ARG A 141 19.88 -11.54 -7.17
CA ARG A 141 19.49 -12.88 -6.68
C ARG A 141 18.20 -13.43 -7.31
N ASN A 142 17.27 -12.54 -7.63
CA ASN A 142 15.89 -12.92 -7.96
C ASN A 142 15.65 -12.98 -9.47
N MET A 143 16.48 -12.31 -10.26
CA MET A 143 16.42 -12.32 -11.70
C MET A 143 17.25 -13.44 -12.33
N ASN A 144 17.01 -13.70 -13.61
CA ASN A 144 17.70 -14.75 -14.34
C ASN A 144 19.20 -14.44 -14.43
N LYS A 145 20.03 -15.38 -13.96
CA LYS A 145 21.49 -15.22 -13.87
C LYS A 145 22.16 -14.78 -15.18
N PRO A 146 21.84 -15.37 -16.36
CA PRO A 146 22.44 -14.92 -17.62
C PRO A 146 22.19 -13.45 -17.94
N LEU A 147 21.02 -12.92 -17.56
CA LEU A 147 20.66 -11.52 -17.76
C LEU A 147 21.46 -10.61 -16.83
N VAL A 148 21.55 -10.99 -15.55
CA VAL A 148 22.33 -10.27 -14.53
C VAL A 148 23.81 -10.24 -14.90
N ASP A 149 24.38 -11.39 -15.27
CA ASP A 149 25.79 -11.51 -15.66
C ASP A 149 26.11 -10.61 -16.85
N ARG A 150 25.22 -10.52 -17.85
CA ARG A 150 25.40 -9.63 -19.00
C ARG A 150 25.43 -8.15 -18.59
N VAL A 151 24.60 -7.74 -17.64
CA VAL A 151 24.62 -6.36 -17.13
C VAL A 151 25.92 -6.08 -16.36
N ILE A 152 26.41 -7.05 -15.56
CA ILE A 152 27.66 -6.90 -14.80
C ILE A 152 28.89 -6.84 -15.72
N TYR A 153 28.97 -7.74 -16.70
CA TYR A 153 30.13 -7.90 -17.58
C TYR A 153 30.02 -7.13 -18.89
N GLY A 154 28.88 -6.48 -19.16
CA GLY A 154 28.59 -5.72 -20.38
C GLY A 154 29.31 -4.39 -20.52
N GLY A 155 30.32 -4.12 -19.68
CA GLY A 155 31.18 -2.93 -19.73
C GLY A 155 30.63 -1.68 -19.05
N HIS A 156 29.32 -1.62 -18.76
CA HIS A 156 28.70 -0.52 -18.01
C HIS A 156 27.98 -1.05 -16.77
N ILE A 157 28.63 -0.96 -15.61
CA ILE A 157 28.05 -1.38 -14.34
C ILE A 157 27.05 -0.30 -13.89
N PRO A 158 25.76 -0.63 -13.71
CA PRO A 158 24.77 0.34 -13.27
C PRO A 158 25.07 0.85 -11.86
N LYS A 159 24.94 2.17 -11.66
CA LYS A 159 25.32 2.89 -10.44
C LYS A 159 24.24 2.86 -9.37
N ASP A 160 22.98 2.81 -9.79
CA ASP A 160 21.81 2.91 -8.92
C ASP A 160 20.72 1.94 -9.32
N TYR A 161 19.68 1.82 -8.48
CA TYR A 161 18.57 0.91 -8.72
C TYR A 161 17.83 1.17 -10.05
N GLN A 162 17.68 2.44 -10.45
CA GLN A 162 16.94 2.80 -11.66
C GLN A 162 17.72 2.42 -12.91
N GLU A 163 19.04 2.62 -12.90
CA GLU A 163 19.91 2.21 -13.98
C GLU A 163 19.96 0.68 -14.10
N TRP A 164 20.01 -0.04 -12.97
CA TRP A 164 19.87 -1.50 -12.95
C TRP A 164 18.58 -1.94 -13.63
N LYS A 165 17.44 -1.36 -13.25
CA LYS A 165 16.13 -1.67 -13.84
C LYS A 165 16.10 -1.42 -15.34
N LYS A 166 16.60 -0.26 -15.78
CA LYS A 166 16.64 0.13 -17.20
C LYS A 166 17.49 -0.83 -18.03
N GLU A 167 18.70 -1.15 -17.58
CA GLU A 167 19.62 -2.03 -18.30
C GLU A 167 19.09 -3.47 -18.37
N LEU A 168 18.53 -3.99 -17.28
CA LEU A 168 17.94 -5.33 -17.26
C LEU A 168 16.76 -5.46 -18.24
N ILE A 169 15.87 -4.45 -18.28
CA ILE A 169 14.76 -4.40 -19.25
C ILE A 169 15.32 -4.37 -20.68
N ARG A 170 16.30 -3.47 -20.95
CA ARG A 170 16.93 -3.35 -22.28
C ARG A 170 17.55 -4.67 -22.75
N MET A 171 18.26 -5.37 -21.88
CA MET A 171 18.93 -6.62 -22.22
C MET A 171 17.96 -7.77 -22.50
N ASP A 172 16.81 -7.82 -21.83
CA ASP A 172 15.75 -8.82 -22.09
C ASP A 172 15.12 -8.62 -23.47
N TYR A 173 14.90 -7.37 -23.89
CA TYR A 173 14.41 -7.03 -25.23
C TYR A 173 15.39 -7.41 -26.35
N ILE A 174 16.70 -7.32 -26.12
CA ILE A 174 17.71 -7.67 -27.13
C ILE A 174 17.85 -9.18 -27.31
N TRP A 175 17.45 -9.97 -26.32
CA TRP A 175 17.77 -11.40 -26.25
C TRP A 175 16.62 -12.34 -26.64
N ARG A 176 15.37 -11.90 -26.48
CA ARG A 176 14.18 -12.62 -26.96
C ARG A 176 14.02 -12.45 -28.46
#